data_AF-A0A958I897-F1
#
_entry.id   AF-A0A958I897-F1
#
_cell.length_a   1.000
_cell.length_b   1.000
_cell.length_c   1.000
_cell.angle_alpha   90.00
_cell.angle_beta   90.00
_cell.angle_gamma   90.00
#
_symmetry.space_group_name_H-M   'P 1'
#
loop_
_entity.id
_entity.type
_entity.pdbx_description
1 polymer ?
#
loop_
_entity_poly.entity_id
_entity_poly.type
_entity_poly.pdbx_seq_one_letter_code
_entity_poly.pdbx_strand_id
1 'polypeptide(L)'
;MAINLEKGQRVNVNLPKFVVGLGWDANASSTGQDFDLDASVFVLGENKKLLTDSHFVFYNNLVSPDNAVEHTGDNLTGDGDGDDESIKIDLSKINPNATELCFIVTIHDAENRKQNFGQVRNSFVRVYNPDNNE
;
A
#
# COMPACT_ATOMS: atom_id res chain seq x y z
N MET A 1 13.29 13.44 8.23
CA MET A 1 12.51 13.57 9.50
C MET A 1 11.24 12.76 9.33
N ALA A 2 10.98 11.75 10.16
CA ALA A 2 9.77 10.93 10.01
C ALA A 2 8.53 11.69 10.52
N ILE A 3 7.49 11.79 9.69
CA ILE A 3 6.21 12.37 10.08
C ILE A 3 5.30 11.22 10.50
N ASN A 4 4.94 11.17 11.79
CA ASN A 4 3.92 10.25 12.27
C ASN A 4 2.54 10.85 12.00
N LEU A 5 1.71 10.11 11.26
CA LEU A 5 0.34 10.53 10.96
C LEU A 5 -0.60 10.18 12.11
N GLU A 6 -1.33 11.18 12.61
CA GLU A 6 -2.45 10.97 13.54
C GLU A 6 -3.77 10.84 12.79
N LYS A 7 -4.75 10.13 13.37
CA LYS A 7 -6.05 9.93 12.73
C LYS A 7 -6.71 11.28 12.40
N GLY A 8 -7.00 11.50 11.12
CA GLY A 8 -7.63 12.73 10.61
C GLY A 8 -6.65 13.88 10.34
N GLN A 9 -5.36 13.70 10.61
CA GLN A 9 -4.32 14.66 10.27
C GLN A 9 -4.20 14.77 8.74
N ARG A 10 -3.96 16.00 8.27
CA ARG A 10 -3.62 16.29 6.87
C ARG A 10 -2.22 16.88 6.85
N VAL A 11 -1.35 16.29 6.04
CA VAL A 11 0.02 16.76 5.84
C VAL A 11 0.18 17.05 4.36
N ASN A 12 0.77 18.21 4.04
CA ASN A 12 1.14 18.50 2.66
C ASN A 12 2.49 17.85 2.38
N VAL A 13 2.53 16.96 1.40
CA VAL A 13 3.71 16.21 1.03
C VAL A 13 4.00 16.54 -0.42
N ASN A 14 5.15 17.19 -0.68
CA ASN A 14 5.56 17.54 -2.03
C ASN A 14 6.56 16.51 -2.56
N LEU A 15 6.05 15.33 -2.93
CA LEU A 15 6.85 14.23 -3.45
C LEU A 15 6.38 13.89 -4.88
N PRO A 16 7.15 14.25 -5.93
CA PRO A 16 6.80 13.90 -7.30
C PRO A 16 6.90 12.39 -7.54
N LYS A 17 7.79 11.72 -6.79
CA LYS A 17 7.94 10.26 -6.75
C LYS A 17 8.03 9.83 -5.30
N PHE A 18 7.34 8.75 -4.95
CA PHE A 18 7.37 8.18 -3.62
C PHE A 18 7.06 6.70 -3.66
N VAL A 19 7.47 6.01 -2.62
CA VAL A 19 7.15 4.60 -2.39
C VAL A 19 6.32 4.50 -1.13
N VAL A 20 5.27 3.71 -1.19
CA VAL A 20 4.49 3.29 -0.03
C VAL A 20 4.96 1.89 0.35
N GLY A 21 5.59 1.77 1.50
CA GLY A 21 6.02 0.51 2.08
C GLY A 21 5.02 0.04 3.13
N LEU A 22 4.65 -1.23 3.06
CA LEU A 22 3.86 -1.94 4.06
C LEU A 22 4.76 -3.02 4.65
N GLY A 23 4.83 -3.08 5.98
CA GLY A 23 5.61 -4.10 6.68
C GLY A 23 4.84 -4.65 7.86
N TRP A 24 5.00 -5.95 8.14
CA TRP A 24 4.43 -6.63 9.28
C TRP A 24 5.21 -7.89 9.65
N ASP A 25 5.17 -8.26 10.93
CA ASP A 25 5.81 -9.51 11.34
C ASP A 25 4.91 -10.72 10.99
N ALA A 26 5.55 -11.76 10.46
CA ALA A 26 4.95 -13.07 10.30
C ALA A 26 4.32 -13.61 11.59
N ASN A 27 3.33 -14.48 11.44
CA ASN A 27 2.64 -15.06 12.58
C ASN A 27 3.58 -15.98 13.38
N ALA A 28 3.97 -15.54 14.58
CA ALA A 28 4.82 -16.33 15.48
C ALA A 28 4.11 -17.57 16.09
N SER A 29 2.79 -17.69 15.92
CA SER A 29 2.01 -18.80 16.46
C SER A 29 2.07 -20.02 15.54
N SER A 30 2.67 -21.11 16.02
CA SER A 30 2.85 -22.38 15.28
C SER A 30 1.54 -23.11 14.89
N THR A 31 0.39 -22.61 15.32
CA THR A 31 -0.95 -23.19 15.08
C THR A 31 -1.90 -22.23 14.35
N GLY A 32 -1.46 -20.99 14.07
CA GLY A 32 -2.25 -19.99 13.37
C GLY A 32 -1.97 -20.02 11.86
N GLN A 33 -2.87 -19.44 11.08
CA GLN A 33 -2.58 -19.17 9.66
C GLN A 33 -1.70 -17.94 9.53
N ASP A 34 -0.92 -17.88 8.46
CA ASP A 34 -0.06 -16.74 8.15
C ASP A 34 -0.88 -15.44 8.01
N PHE A 35 -0.24 -14.32 8.36
CA PHE A 35 -0.79 -13.00 8.12
C PHE A 35 -0.43 -12.58 6.71
N ASP A 36 -1.47 -12.42 5.93
CA ASP A 36 -1.43 -12.09 4.52
C ASP A 36 -2.06 -10.70 4.40
N LEU A 37 -1.23 -9.66 4.36
CA LEU A 37 -1.69 -8.29 4.27
C LEU A 37 -1.51 -7.83 2.83
N ASP A 38 -2.58 -7.31 2.25
CA ASP A 38 -2.56 -6.79 0.89
C ASP A 38 -2.54 -5.26 0.91
N ALA A 39 -1.62 -4.66 0.16
CA ALA A 39 -1.67 -3.26 -0.21
C ALA A 39 -2.36 -3.05 -1.58
N SER A 40 -3.29 -2.11 -1.64
CA SER A 40 -4.04 -1.79 -2.86
C SER A 40 -4.14 -0.28 -3.08
N VAL A 41 -4.14 0.13 -4.34
CA VAL A 41 -4.23 1.54 -4.74
C VAL A 41 -5.36 1.76 -5.73
N PHE A 42 -6.23 2.70 -5.38
CA PHE A 42 -7.28 3.19 -6.26
C PHE A 42 -6.86 4.54 -6.82
N VAL A 43 -6.68 4.63 -8.14
CA VAL A 43 -6.51 5.93 -8.81
C VAL A 43 -7.87 6.49 -9.16
N LEU A 44 -8.27 7.51 -8.41
CA LEU A 44 -9.58 8.13 -8.50
C LEU A 44 -9.51 9.40 -9.34
N GLY A 45 -10.38 9.50 -10.33
CA GLY A 45 -10.62 10.72 -11.09
C GLY A 45 -11.71 11.58 -10.46
N GLU A 46 -12.38 12.38 -11.30
CA GLU A 46 -13.49 13.23 -10.85
C GLU A 46 -14.59 12.41 -10.14
N ASN A 47 -15.20 13.04 -9.12
CA ASN A 47 -16.25 12.43 -8.30
C ASN A 47 -15.83 11.19 -7.51
N LYS A 48 -14.53 11.02 -7.21
CA LYS A 48 -14.00 9.88 -6.41
C LYS A 48 -14.30 8.52 -7.03
N LYS A 49 -14.42 8.46 -8.37
CA LYS A 49 -14.58 7.21 -9.11
C LYS A 49 -13.25 6.79 -9.71
N LEU A 50 -13.04 5.48 -9.81
CA LEU A 50 -11.92 4.93 -10.56
C LEU A 50 -11.93 5.46 -12.00
N LEU A 51 -10.77 5.82 -12.51
CA LEU A 51 -10.62 6.26 -13.91
C LEU A 51 -11.06 5.15 -14.88
N THR A 52 -10.54 3.95 -14.66
CA THR A 52 -11.01 2.69 -15.26
C THR A 52 -10.72 1.56 -14.28
N ASP A 53 -11.27 0.37 -14.53
CA ASP A 53 -11.01 -0.82 -13.72
C ASP A 53 -9.51 -1.20 -13.69
N SER A 54 -8.76 -0.87 -14.75
CA SER A 54 -7.31 -1.09 -14.82
C SER A 54 -6.48 -0.12 -13.96
N HIS A 55 -7.09 0.97 -13.48
CA HIS A 55 -6.44 1.91 -12.55
C HIS A 55 -6.64 1.50 -11.07
N PHE A 56 -7.12 0.28 -10.85
CA PHE A 56 -7.06 -0.37 -9.55
C PHE A 56 -5.82 -1.29 -9.53
N VAL A 57 -4.81 -0.91 -8.75
CA VAL A 57 -3.52 -1.62 -8.66
C VAL A 57 -3.47 -2.42 -7.36
N PHE A 58 -3.18 -3.71 -7.47
CA PHE A 58 -3.15 -4.69 -6.38
C PHE A 58 -2.36 -5.94 -6.83
N TYR A 59 -2.23 -6.96 -5.98
CA TYR A 59 -1.44 -8.17 -6.26
C TYR A 59 -1.71 -8.84 -7.63
N ASN A 60 -2.95 -8.79 -8.16
CA ASN A 60 -3.29 -9.37 -9.47
C ASN A 60 -3.19 -8.38 -10.64
N ASN A 61 -3.07 -7.09 -10.36
CA ASN A 61 -2.86 -6.04 -11.36
C ASN A 61 -1.72 -5.13 -10.91
N LEU A 62 -0.49 -5.56 -11.19
CA LEU A 62 0.73 -4.97 -10.62
C LEU A 62 1.05 -3.57 -11.15
N VAL A 63 0.52 -3.15 -12.31
CA VAL A 63 0.92 -1.88 -12.93
C VAL A 63 -0.30 -1.15 -13.47
N SER A 64 -0.38 0.16 -13.20
CA SER A 64 -1.39 1.02 -13.82
C SER A 64 -1.13 1.16 -15.34
N PRO A 65 -2.17 1.39 -16.17
CA PRO A 65 -2.00 1.54 -17.62
C PRO A 65 -1.06 2.70 -18.02
N ASP A 66 -1.00 3.74 -17.20
CA ASP A 66 -0.11 4.89 -17.34
C ASP A 66 1.31 4.67 -16.79
N ASN A 67 1.59 3.50 -16.20
CA ASN A 67 2.87 3.17 -15.55
C ASN A 67 3.27 4.17 -14.45
N ALA A 68 2.28 4.85 -13.84
CA ALA A 68 2.50 5.74 -12.71
C ALA A 68 2.47 5.00 -11.37
N VAL A 69 1.77 3.87 -11.26
CA VAL A 69 1.69 3.08 -10.03
C VAL A 69 2.14 1.65 -10.33
N GLU A 70 3.12 1.16 -9.58
CA GLU A 70 3.71 -0.17 -9.72
C GLU A 70 3.73 -0.86 -8.35
N HIS A 71 3.05 -1.99 -8.23
CA HIS A 71 3.10 -2.91 -7.10
C HIS A 71 4.31 -3.84 -7.27
N THR A 72 5.17 -3.97 -6.26
CA THR A 72 6.41 -4.76 -6.39
C THR A 72 6.21 -6.26 -6.28
N GLY A 73 5.06 -6.69 -5.78
CA GLY A 73 4.72 -8.10 -5.61
C GLY A 73 3.96 -8.32 -4.30
N ASP A 74 3.31 -9.47 -4.22
CA ASP A 74 2.51 -9.91 -3.09
C ASP A 74 3.37 -10.69 -2.09
N ASN A 75 3.30 -10.34 -0.81
CA ASN A 75 3.95 -11.08 0.26
C ASN A 75 2.90 -11.75 1.16
N LEU A 76 2.77 -13.07 1.01
CA LEU A 76 1.71 -13.84 1.66
C LEU A 76 1.97 -14.15 3.14
N THR A 77 3.19 -13.91 3.64
CA THR A 77 3.62 -14.39 4.97
C THR A 77 4.18 -13.31 5.87
N GLY A 78 4.65 -12.18 5.32
CA GLY A 78 5.44 -11.19 6.08
C GLY A 78 6.79 -11.74 6.51
N ASP A 79 7.40 -12.59 5.67
CA ASP A 79 8.73 -13.14 5.93
C ASP A 79 9.77 -12.18 5.34
N GLY A 80 10.42 -11.41 6.21
CA GLY A 80 11.39 -10.41 5.81
C GLY A 80 11.66 -9.37 6.89
N ASP A 81 12.75 -8.62 6.72
CA ASP A 81 13.03 -7.42 7.50
C ASP A 81 12.67 -6.19 6.65
N GLY A 82 11.75 -5.34 7.13
CA GLY A 82 11.46 -4.04 6.53
C GLY A 82 10.09 -3.95 5.85
N ASP A 83 10.08 -3.50 4.60
CA ASP A 83 8.86 -3.42 3.79
C ASP A 83 8.62 -4.76 3.10
N ASP A 84 7.63 -5.51 3.57
CA ASP A 84 7.20 -6.77 2.98
C ASP A 84 6.54 -6.56 1.61
N GLU A 85 5.77 -5.49 1.49
CA GLU A 85 5.19 -5.02 0.23
C GLU A 85 5.55 -3.57 -0.03
N SER A 86 5.69 -3.23 -1.31
CA SER A 86 5.98 -1.87 -1.72
C SER A 86 5.21 -1.49 -2.97
N ILE A 87 4.76 -0.24 -3.00
CA ILE A 87 4.09 0.35 -4.16
C ILE A 87 4.85 1.60 -4.53
N LYS A 88 5.36 1.63 -5.76
CA LYS A 88 6.09 2.77 -6.32
C LYS A 88 5.13 3.66 -7.08
N ILE A 89 5.20 4.96 -6.82
CA ILE A 89 4.36 5.96 -7.45
C ILE A 89 5.24 7.00 -8.14
N ASP A 90 4.96 7.27 -9.41
CA ASP A 90 5.55 8.34 -10.21
C ASP A 90 4.44 9.27 -10.71
N LEU A 91 4.22 10.37 -9.98
CA LEU A 91 3.18 11.36 -10.33
C LEU A 91 3.48 12.08 -11.65
N SER A 92 4.70 12.02 -12.18
CA SER A 92 5.01 12.63 -13.48
C SER A 92 4.37 11.91 -14.66
N LYS A 93 3.99 10.64 -14.47
CA LYS A 93 3.36 9.79 -15.49
C LYS A 93 1.86 9.61 -15.27
N ILE A 94 1.34 10.04 -14.11
CA ILE A 94 -0.06 9.80 -13.75
C ILE A 94 -1.00 10.46 -14.75
N ASN A 95 -2.11 9.81 -15.02
CA ASN A 95 -3.14 10.35 -15.90
C ASN A 95 -3.60 11.74 -15.37
N PRO A 96 -3.65 12.79 -16.21
CA PRO A 96 -4.07 14.12 -15.78
C PRO A 96 -5.51 14.18 -15.24
N ASN A 97 -6.33 13.17 -15.54
CA ASN A 97 -7.68 13.04 -15.00
C ASN A 97 -7.69 12.49 -13.56
N ALA A 98 -6.57 11.97 -13.05
CA ALA A 98 -6.45 11.50 -11.67
C ALA A 98 -6.45 12.69 -10.71
N THR A 99 -7.30 12.63 -9.69
CA THR A 99 -7.45 13.67 -8.68
C THR A 99 -7.05 13.21 -7.27
N GLU A 100 -7.15 11.92 -7.00
CA GLU A 100 -6.88 11.34 -5.68
C GLU A 100 -6.31 9.91 -5.83
N LEU A 101 -5.32 9.58 -5.01
CA LEU A 101 -4.81 8.22 -4.85
C LEU A 101 -5.26 7.72 -3.48
N CYS A 102 -6.04 6.64 -3.45
CA CYS A 102 -6.49 6.04 -2.21
C CYS A 102 -5.74 4.73 -1.98
N PHE A 103 -4.96 4.69 -0.91
CA PHE A 103 -4.21 3.51 -0.47
C PHE A 103 -5.04 2.76 0.57
N ILE A 104 -5.28 1.48 0.31
CA ILE A 104 -6.08 0.61 1.15
C ILE A 104 -5.22 -0.58 1.53
N VAL A 105 -5.17 -0.87 2.83
CA VAL A 105 -4.50 -2.07 3.35
C VAL A 105 -5.56 -2.99 3.93
N THR A 106 -5.57 -4.24 3.48
CA THR A 106 -6.50 -5.28 3.94
C THR A 106 -5.76 -6.49 4.45
N ILE A 107 -6.47 -7.38 5.13
CA ILE A 107 -5.96 -8.72 5.47
C ILE A 107 -6.72 -9.71 4.61
N HIS A 108 -6.00 -10.53 3.86
CA HIS A 108 -6.58 -11.54 3.00
C HIS A 108 -7.42 -12.53 3.81
N ASP A 109 -8.67 -12.75 3.38
CA ASP A 109 -9.59 -13.73 3.97
C ASP A 109 -9.82 -13.54 5.50
N ALA A 110 -9.67 -12.31 6.00
CA ALA A 110 -9.67 -11.97 7.42
C ALA A 110 -10.87 -12.53 8.22
N GLU A 111 -12.08 -12.54 7.65
CA GLU A 111 -13.27 -13.09 8.31
C GLU A 111 -13.17 -14.61 8.54
N ASN A 112 -12.76 -15.35 7.50
CA ASN A 112 -12.63 -16.80 7.56
C ASN A 112 -11.43 -17.22 8.44
N ARG A 113 -10.32 -16.49 8.34
CA ARG A 113 -9.12 -16.69 9.18
C ARG A 113 -9.29 -16.12 10.60
N LYS A 114 -10.36 -15.36 10.86
CA LYS A 114 -10.63 -14.62 12.11
C LYS A 114 -9.46 -13.73 12.54
N GLN A 115 -8.83 -13.09 11.56
CA GLN A 115 -7.66 -12.24 11.73
C GLN A 115 -8.05 -10.76 11.78
N ASN A 116 -7.28 -9.95 12.50
CA ASN A 116 -7.39 -8.49 12.48
C ASN A 116 -6.03 -7.84 12.75
N PHE A 117 -5.88 -6.56 12.39
CA PHE A 117 -4.62 -5.81 12.57
C PHE A 117 -4.13 -5.75 14.03
N GLY A 118 -5.01 -5.92 15.03
CA GLY A 118 -4.59 -5.98 16.43
C GLY A 118 -3.82 -7.25 16.81
N GLN A 119 -3.87 -8.29 15.98
CA GLN A 119 -3.09 -9.52 16.14
C GLN A 119 -1.77 -9.49 15.36
N VAL A 120 -1.67 -8.61 14.37
CA VAL A 120 -0.49 -8.46 13.51
C VAL A 120 0.54 -7.61 14.26
N ARG A 121 1.73 -8.17 14.50
CA ARG A 121 2.78 -7.46 15.25
C ARG A 121 3.59 -6.57 14.31
N ASN A 122 4.04 -5.44 14.84
CA ASN A 122 4.84 -4.45 14.12
C ASN A 122 4.27 -4.10 12.72
N SER A 123 2.95 -4.08 12.57
CA SER A 123 2.35 -3.62 11.32
C SER A 123 2.52 -2.12 11.17
N PHE A 124 3.09 -1.68 10.05
CA PHE A 124 3.25 -0.27 9.73
C PHE A 124 3.06 -0.02 8.24
N VAL A 125 2.62 1.21 7.94
CA VAL A 125 2.64 1.76 6.59
C VAL A 125 3.52 3.00 6.62
N ARG A 126 4.43 3.10 5.67
CA ARG A 126 5.29 4.28 5.51
C ARG A 126 5.23 4.79 4.09
N VAL A 127 5.42 6.10 3.96
CA VAL A 127 5.59 6.76 2.66
C VAL A 127 6.94 7.44 2.69
N TYR A 128 7.78 7.16 1.70
CA TYR A 128 9.13 7.72 1.62
C TYR A 128 9.52 8.03 0.18
N ASN A 129 10.48 8.92 0.01
CA ASN A 129 11.04 9.21 -1.30
C ASN A 129 12.17 8.20 -1.63
N PRO A 130 12.11 7.48 -2.76
CA PRO A 130 13.14 6.48 -3.09
C PRO A 130 14.53 7.07 -3.37
N ASP A 131 14.64 8.36 -3.74
CA ASP A 131 15.93 8.97 -4.12
C ASP A 131 16.82 9.29 -2.91
N ASN A 132 16.22 9.70 -1.78
CA ASN A 132 16.92 10.10 -0.56
C ASN A 132 16.50 9.29 0.68
N ASN A 133 15.54 8.38 0.53
CA ASN A 133 14.99 7.53 1.58
C ASN A 133 14.46 8.34 2.80
N GLU A 134 13.94 9.55 2.52
CA GLU A 134 13.32 10.47 3.50
C GLU A 134 11.80 10.35 3.56
#